data_AF-A0A4V1V387-F1
#
_entry.id   AF-A0A4V1V387-F1
#
_cell.length_a   1.000
_cell.length_b   1.000
_cell.length_c   1.000
_cell.angle_alpha   90.00
_cell.angle_beta   90.00
_cell.angle_gamma   90.00
#
_symmetry.space_group_name_H-M   'P 1'
#
loop_
_entity.id
_entity.type
_entity.pdbx_description
1 polymer ?
#
loop_
_entity_poly.entity_id
_entity_poly.type
_entity_poly.pdbx_seq_one_letter_code
_entity_poly.pdbx_strand_id
1 'polypeptide(L)'
;LADTPGVTAVFTCNDDLALGTLFECQRRGLRVPEDIAIVGFNDLDFCVSSMPPLTSVSTGRQQMGHWAAQSIIEIIRGSGERPEQRRVDVGFTIMARGSSAPHTAALRTGT
;
A
#
# COMPACT_ATOMS: atom_id res chain seq x y z
N LEU A 1 6.78 -9.78 15.35
CA LEU A 1 5.83 -10.60 16.14
C LEU A 1 6.54 -11.32 17.29
N ALA A 2 7.57 -12.11 17.03
CA ALA A 2 8.32 -12.80 18.10
C ALA A 2 8.91 -11.82 19.14
N ASP A 3 9.50 -10.72 18.68
CA ASP A 3 10.19 -9.75 19.55
C ASP A 3 9.31 -8.55 19.95
N THR A 4 8.05 -8.53 19.51
CA THR A 4 7.12 -7.44 19.83
C THR A 4 5.72 -8.01 20.08
N PRO A 5 5.51 -8.62 21.25
CA PRO A 5 4.21 -9.14 21.65
C PRO A 5 3.18 -7.99 21.67
N GLY A 6 2.01 -8.21 21.09
CA GLY A 6 0.92 -7.22 21.07
C GLY A 6 0.82 -6.35 19.82
N VAL A 7 1.70 -6.53 18.83
CA VAL A 7 1.49 -5.95 17.49
C VAL A 7 0.27 -6.62 16.83
N THR A 8 -0.70 -5.81 16.45
CA THR A 8 -1.95 -6.26 15.79
C THR A 8 -2.09 -5.78 14.35
N ALA A 9 -1.14 -5.00 13.84
CA ALA A 9 -1.14 -4.52 12.47
C ALA A 9 0.28 -4.29 11.94
N VAL A 10 0.43 -4.38 10.62
CA VAL A 10 1.66 -4.05 9.89
C VAL A 10 1.32 -3.24 8.65
N PHE A 11 2.07 -2.15 8.47
CA PHE A 11 2.07 -1.34 7.26
C PHE A 11 3.39 -1.53 6.54
N THR A 12 3.34 -1.92 5.26
CA THR A 12 4.53 -2.13 4.43
C THR A 12 4.69 -0.98 3.44
N CYS A 13 5.93 -0.70 3.04
CA CYS A 13 6.22 0.35 2.06
C CYS A 13 5.90 -0.03 0.60
N ASN A 14 5.53 -1.29 0.34
CA ASN A 14 5.09 -1.77 -0.96
C ASN A 14 4.19 -3.02 -0.83
N ASP A 15 3.39 -3.29 -1.85
CA ASP A 15 2.42 -4.41 -1.85
C ASP A 15 3.05 -5.80 -1.95
N ASP A 16 4.24 -5.95 -2.53
CA ASP A 16 4.95 -7.23 -2.60
C ASP A 16 5.43 -7.68 -1.20
N LEU A 17 5.86 -6.72 -0.37
CA LEU A 17 6.17 -6.93 1.03
C LEU A 17 4.89 -7.26 1.83
N ALA A 18 3.77 -6.61 1.52
CA ALA A 18 2.47 -6.93 2.14
C ALA A 18 2.08 -8.37 1.80
N LEU A 19 2.26 -8.79 0.56
CA LEU A 19 1.99 -10.15 0.09
C LEU A 19 2.92 -11.18 0.75
N GLY A 20 4.21 -10.90 0.84
CA GLY A 20 5.16 -11.75 1.56
C GLY A 20 4.79 -11.89 3.05
N THR A 21 4.35 -10.79 3.67
CA THR A 21 3.87 -10.78 5.05
C THR A 21 2.60 -11.62 5.20
N LEU A 22 1.66 -11.53 4.25
CA LEU A 22 0.47 -12.36 4.23
C LEU A 22 0.83 -13.86 4.12
N PHE A 23 1.77 -14.23 3.23
CA PHE A 23 2.24 -15.62 3.12
C PHE A 23 2.92 -16.11 4.40
N GLU A 24 3.66 -15.25 5.09
CA GLU A 24 4.22 -15.58 6.40
C GLU A 24 3.14 -15.85 7.44
N CYS A 25 2.11 -14.99 7.50
CA CYS A 25 0.99 -15.16 8.42
C CYS A 25 0.29 -16.49 8.17
N GLN A 26 -0.01 -16.81 6.92
CA GLN A 26 -0.61 -18.09 6.52
C GLN A 26 0.25 -19.29 6.96
N ARG A 27 1.57 -19.23 6.76
CA ARG A 27 2.48 -20.31 7.16
C ARG A 27 2.54 -20.52 8.67
N ARG A 28 2.35 -19.44 9.44
CA ARG A 28 2.27 -19.47 10.91
C ARG A 28 0.87 -19.77 11.44
N GLY A 29 -0.13 -19.91 10.56
CA GLY A 29 -1.52 -20.08 10.96
C GLY A 29 -2.16 -18.83 11.58
N LEU A 30 -1.59 -17.64 11.36
CA LEU A 30 -2.15 -16.37 11.79
C LEU A 30 -3.25 -15.93 10.83
N ARG A 31 -4.39 -15.51 11.37
CA ARG A 31 -5.52 -15.01 10.60
C ARG A 31 -5.30 -13.54 10.26
N VAL A 32 -5.59 -13.20 9.01
CA VAL A 32 -5.56 -11.83 8.51
C VAL A 32 -7.00 -11.51 8.09
N PRO A 33 -7.64 -10.47 8.64
CA PRO A 33 -7.07 -9.41 9.50
C PRO A 33 -7.14 -9.68 11.01
N GLU A 34 -7.71 -10.80 11.47
CA GLU A 34 -8.16 -10.95 12.87
C GLU A 34 -7.05 -11.08 13.90
N ASP A 35 -5.90 -11.66 13.55
CA ASP A 35 -4.74 -11.73 14.46
C ASP A 35 -3.73 -10.64 14.12
N ILE A 36 -3.61 -10.31 12.82
CA ILE A 36 -2.80 -9.19 12.35
C ILE A 36 -3.40 -8.59 11.08
N ALA A 37 -3.67 -7.28 11.11
CA ALA A 37 -4.04 -6.52 9.91
C ALA A 37 -2.81 -6.18 9.06
N ILE A 38 -2.95 -6.20 7.74
CA ILE A 38 -1.89 -5.90 6.78
C ILE A 38 -2.36 -4.77 5.85
N VAL A 39 -1.54 -3.74 5.69
CA VAL A 39 -1.74 -2.67 4.70
C VAL A 39 -0.48 -2.53 3.86
N GLY A 40 -0.65 -2.54 2.53
CA GLY A 40 0.41 -2.30 1.55
C GLY A 40 0.43 -0.88 1.00
N PHE A 41 1.18 -0.69 -0.09
CA PHE A 41 1.39 0.59 -0.75
C PHE A 41 1.64 0.37 -2.26
N ASN A 42 1.02 1.19 -3.10
CA ASN A 42 0.99 1.23 -4.58
C ASN A 42 -0.25 0.67 -5.27
N ASP A 43 -1.10 -0.05 -4.57
CA ASP A 43 -2.26 -0.75 -5.11
C ASP A 43 -1.94 -1.54 -6.40
N LEU A 44 -0.98 -2.45 -6.33
CA LEU A 44 -0.62 -3.35 -7.43
C LEU A 44 -1.78 -4.29 -7.77
N ASP A 45 -1.91 -4.68 -9.04
CA ASP A 45 -3.06 -5.44 -9.53
C ASP A 45 -3.29 -6.76 -8.77
N PHE A 46 -2.23 -7.41 -8.27
CA PHE A 46 -2.39 -8.65 -7.52
C PHE A 46 -3.08 -8.46 -6.15
N CYS A 47 -3.17 -7.23 -5.63
CA CYS A 47 -3.81 -6.96 -4.35
C CYS A 47 -5.28 -7.39 -4.32
N VAL A 48 -5.99 -7.34 -5.45
CA VAL A 48 -7.38 -7.81 -5.53
C VAL A 48 -7.49 -9.35 -5.61
N SER A 49 -6.42 -10.02 -6.02
CA SER A 49 -6.40 -11.48 -6.25
C SER A 49 -5.79 -12.28 -5.10
N SER A 50 -5.17 -11.63 -4.12
CA SER A 50 -4.70 -12.29 -2.92
C SER A 50 -5.88 -12.75 -2.04
N MET A 51 -5.62 -13.69 -1.13
CA MET A 51 -6.62 -14.19 -0.18
C MET A 51 -6.10 -14.08 1.26
N PRO A 52 -6.64 -13.17 2.09
CA PRO A 52 -7.62 -12.14 1.73
C PRO A 52 -7.06 -11.08 0.75
N PRO A 53 -7.93 -10.34 0.03
CA PRO A 53 -7.50 -9.22 -0.81
C PRO A 53 -6.79 -8.13 0.02
N LEU A 54 -5.64 -7.65 -0.44
CA LEU A 54 -4.78 -6.71 0.29
C LEU A 54 -5.33 -5.29 0.26
N THR A 55 -5.50 -4.68 1.43
CA THR A 55 -5.68 -3.24 1.59
C THR A 55 -4.40 -2.52 1.22
N SER A 56 -4.47 -1.45 0.43
CA SER A 56 -3.29 -0.71 -0.04
C SER A 56 -3.58 0.77 -0.24
N VAL A 57 -2.53 1.59 -0.18
CA VAL A 57 -2.57 2.99 -0.62
C VAL A 57 -2.33 3.06 -2.12
N SER A 58 -3.33 3.50 -2.89
CA SER A 58 -3.17 3.81 -4.31
C SER A 58 -2.55 5.19 -4.49
N THR A 59 -1.41 5.24 -5.17
CA THR A 59 -0.53 6.43 -5.28
C THR A 59 -0.66 7.18 -6.61
N GLY A 60 -1.72 6.93 -7.38
CA GLY A 60 -1.92 7.64 -8.66
C GLY A 60 -0.85 7.38 -9.72
N ARG A 61 -0.19 6.20 -9.68
CA ARG A 61 1.00 5.88 -10.51
C ARG A 61 0.80 6.12 -12.01
N GLN A 62 -0.39 5.79 -12.52
CA GLN A 62 -0.73 6.03 -13.93
C GLN A 62 -0.75 7.53 -14.26
N GLN A 63 -1.32 8.35 -13.37
CA GLN A 63 -1.39 9.79 -13.54
C GLN A 63 0.00 10.44 -13.45
N MET A 64 0.85 9.98 -12.53
CA MET A 64 2.25 10.42 -12.46
C MET A 64 3.00 10.10 -13.76
N GLY A 65 2.85 8.87 -14.27
CA GLY A 65 3.49 8.44 -15.51
C GLY A 65 3.01 9.25 -16.72
N HIS A 66 1.71 9.52 -16.81
CA HIS A 66 1.13 10.36 -17.86
C HIS A 66 1.69 11.78 -17.82
N TRP A 67 1.69 12.40 -16.64
CA TRP A 67 2.21 13.76 -16.47
C TRP A 67 3.70 13.85 -16.81
N ALA A 68 4.50 12.88 -16.37
CA ALA A 68 5.92 12.83 -16.68
C ALA A 68 6.18 12.68 -18.18
N ALA A 69 5.44 11.79 -18.85
CA ALA A 69 5.57 11.58 -20.29
C ALA A 69 5.17 12.82 -21.10
N GLN A 70 4.05 13.45 -20.76
CA GLN A 70 3.61 14.70 -21.39
C GLN A 70 4.64 15.81 -21.21
N SER A 71 5.14 16.00 -19.98
CA SER A 71 6.18 16.99 -19.67
C SER A 71 7.44 16.78 -20.52
N ILE A 72 7.88 15.53 -20.68
CA ILE A 72 9.05 15.20 -21.54
C ILE A 72 8.75 15.53 -23.00
N ILE A 73 7.58 15.18 -23.51
CA ILE A 73 7.18 15.45 -24.90
C ILE A 73 7.11 16.96 -25.17
N GLU A 74 6.60 17.76 -24.24
CA GLU A 74 6.54 19.22 -24.34
C GLU A 74 7.95 19.83 -24.41
N ILE A 75 8.87 19.37 -23.55
CA ILE A 75 10.28 19.80 -23.58
C ILE A 75 10.90 19.51 -24.95
N ILE A 76 10.66 18.30 -25.49
CA ILE A 76 11.22 17.87 -26.79
C ILE A 76 10.62 18.69 -27.95
N ARG A 77 9.32 18.99 -27.91
CA ARG A 77 8.62 19.73 -28.99
C ARG A 77 8.85 21.24 -28.95
N GLY A 78 9.14 21.80 -27.78
CA GLY A 78 9.46 23.21 -27.59
C GLY A 78 10.93 23.54 -27.85
N SER A 79 11.39 24.67 -27.32
CA SER A 79 12.79 25.14 -27.33
C SER A 79 13.68 24.41 -26.30
N GLY A 80 13.21 23.33 -25.67
CA GLY A 80 13.88 22.69 -24.52
C GLY A 80 13.58 23.33 -23.17
N GLU A 81 12.61 24.25 -23.11
CA GLU A 81 12.15 24.86 -21.85
C GLU A 81 11.38 23.85 -20.98
N ARG A 82 11.58 23.92 -19.66
CA ARG A 82 10.90 23.05 -18.70
C ARG A 82 9.49 23.58 -18.40
N PRO A 83 8.50 22.70 -18.11
CA PRO A 83 7.17 23.14 -17.68
C PRO A 83 7.24 24.07 -16.46
N GLU A 84 6.38 25.09 -16.42
CA GLU A 84 6.29 26.02 -15.29
C GLU A 84 5.95 25.28 -13.99
N GLN A 85 5.03 24.31 -14.07
CA GLN A 85 4.63 23.50 -12.94
C GLN A 85 5.65 22.37 -12.71
N ARG A 86 6.64 22.61 -11.85
CA ARG A 86 7.70 21.63 -11.55
C ARG A 86 7.33 20.54 -10.54
N ARG A 87 6.17 20.70 -9.87
CA ARG A 87 5.65 19.77 -8.87
C ARG A 87 4.15 19.65 -9.05
N VAL A 88 3.69 18.41 -9.09
CA VAL A 88 2.27 18.08 -9.19
C VAL A 88 1.94 17.11 -8.06
N ASP A 89 0.91 17.45 -7.30
CA ASP A 89 0.29 16.55 -6.34
C ASP A 89 -0.83 15.79 -7.06
N VAL A 90 -0.70 14.47 -7.16
CA VAL A 90 -1.71 13.58 -7.76
C VAL A 90 -2.63 12.96 -6.71
N GLY A 91 -2.43 13.28 -5.44
CA GLY A 91 -3.16 12.71 -4.31
C GLY A 91 -2.90 11.21 -4.10
N PHE A 92 -3.73 10.62 -3.25
CA PHE A 92 -3.76 9.18 -3.00
C PHE A 92 -5.16 8.76 -2.53
N THR A 93 -5.44 7.46 -2.63
CA THR A 93 -6.67 6.86 -2.11
C THR A 93 -6.35 5.60 -1.33
N ILE A 94 -7.02 5.40 -0.19
CA ILE A 94 -6.92 4.13 0.54
C ILE A 94 -7.92 3.14 -0.06
N MET A 95 -7.39 2.05 -0.60
CA MET A 95 -8.16 0.95 -1.15
C MET A 95 -8.38 -0.08 -0.05
N ALA A 96 -9.40 0.15 0.78
CA ALA A 96 -9.77 -0.77 1.86
C ALA A 96 -10.28 -2.10 1.30
N ARG A 97 -9.68 -3.22 1.74
CA ARG A 97 -10.02 -4.59 1.34
C ARG A 97 -9.97 -5.54 2.55
N GLY A 98 -9.93 -6.84 2.29
CA GLY A 98 -10.08 -7.90 3.29
C GLY A 98 -8.89 -8.05 4.24
N SER A 99 -7.70 -7.55 3.92
CA SER A 99 -6.53 -7.71 4.80
C SER A 99 -6.46 -6.73 5.98
N SER A 100 -7.41 -5.81 6.09
CA SER A 100 -7.49 -4.88 7.21
C SER A 100 -8.92 -4.76 7.72
N ALA A 101 -9.12 -4.69 9.02
CA ALA A 101 -10.40 -4.38 9.63
C ALA A 101 -10.18 -3.50 10.88
N PRO A 102 -11.20 -2.75 11.34
CA PRO A 102 -11.16 -2.09 12.64
C PRO A 102 -10.86 -3.12 13.71
N HIS A 103 -9.73 -2.96 14.40
CA HIS A 103 -9.39 -3.85 15.50
C HIS A 103 -10.11 -3.37 16.77
N THR A 104 -11.19 -4.06 17.14
CA THR A 104 -11.85 -3.87 18.43
C THR A 104 -11.07 -4.59 19.53
N ALA A 105 -9.79 -4.30 19.69
CA ALA A 105 -9.01 -4.87 20.77
C ALA A 105 -9.17 -4.00 22.02
N ALA A 106 -9.93 -4.48 23.00
CA ALA A 106 -9.66 -4.14 24.39
C ALA A 106 -8.21 -4.59 24.64
N LEU A 107 -7.30 -3.63 24.82
CA LEU A 107 -5.91 -3.87 25.17
C LEU A 107 -5.89 -4.94 26.26
N ARG A 108 -5.38 -6.14 25.97
CA ARG A 108 -5.11 -7.13 27.00
C ARG A 108 -4.02 -6.55 27.89
N THR A 109 -4.42 -5.88 28.96
CA THR A 109 -3.56 -5.56 30.09
C THR A 109 -2.99 -6.88 30.59
N GLY A 110 -1.71 -7.12 30.30
CA GLY A 110 -0.99 -8.25 30.86
C GLY A 110 -0.93 -8.12 32.38
N THR A 111 -1.33 -9.20 33.05
CA THR A 111 -0.89 -9.58 34.41
C THR A 111 0.60 -9.83 34.45
#